data_AF-A0A432M0P3-F1
#
_entry.id   AF-A0A432M0P3-F1
#
_cell.length_a   1.000
_cell.length_b   1.000
_cell.length_c   1.000
_cell.angle_alpha   90.00
_cell.angle_beta   90.00
_cell.angle_gamma   90.00
#
_symmetry.space_group_name_H-M   'P 1'
#
loop_
_entity.id
_entity.type
_entity.pdbx_description
1 polymer ?
#
loop_
_entity_poly.entity_id
_entity_poly.type
_entity_poly.pdbx_seq_one_letter_code
_entity_poly.pdbx_strand_id
1 'polypeptide(L)'
;MASLNLSIPVLLTYAGNISAMMCAQAVSVGSGAAVLLNPIDYSGNTTTQLWQFGSDNRIYLFNPNDALNPILCLSFSGSAQNGAPLVLAQPNALDENQQWIWTNYLSLENIGASTSGTIYMLDNNGSGTNPNNKLQLWAANGTDAQQWLTQLLLGAAYATMADQLATA
;
A
#
# COMPACT_ATOMS: atom_id res chain seq x y z
N MET A 1 7.92 24.56 -4.87
CA MET A 1 7.19 23.31 -4.61
C MET A 1 7.88 22.64 -3.45
N ALA A 2 7.16 22.27 -2.38
CA ALA A 2 7.77 21.47 -1.33
C ALA A 2 8.19 20.12 -1.93
N SER A 3 9.41 19.67 -1.66
CA SER A 3 9.90 18.36 -2.08
C SER A 3 9.06 17.27 -1.43
N LEU A 4 8.64 16.28 -2.21
CA LEU A 4 7.98 15.07 -1.70
C LEU A 4 9.01 14.29 -0.88
N ASN A 5 8.76 14.12 0.41
CA ASN A 5 9.60 13.25 1.24
C ASN A 5 9.01 11.84 1.19
N LEU A 6 9.83 10.86 0.82
CA LEU A 6 9.44 9.45 0.72
C LEU A 6 10.12 8.64 1.81
N SER A 7 9.39 7.70 2.40
CA SER A 7 10.00 6.68 3.25
C SER A 7 10.95 5.80 2.44
N ILE A 8 11.85 5.11 3.16
CA ILE A 8 12.49 3.91 2.60
C ILE A 8 11.41 2.89 2.16
N PRO A 9 11.66 2.09 1.12
CA PRO A 9 10.69 1.10 0.64
C PRO A 9 10.44 0.04 1.71
N VAL A 10 9.17 -0.27 1.94
CA VAL A 10 8.70 -1.27 2.91
C VAL A 10 7.72 -2.23 2.25
N LEU A 11 7.55 -3.40 2.85
CA LEU A 11 6.36 -4.20 2.63
C LEU A 11 5.20 -3.62 3.43
N LEU A 12 4.00 -3.65 2.84
CA LEU A 12 2.75 -3.47 3.57
C LEU A 12 2.17 -4.85 3.88
N THR A 13 2.43 -5.34 5.08
CA THR A 13 2.13 -6.71 5.52
C THR A 13 0.78 -6.80 6.19
N TYR A 14 0.06 -7.89 5.92
CA TYR A 14 -1.19 -8.19 6.60
C TYR A 14 -0.88 -8.73 8.00
N ALA A 15 -1.44 -8.08 9.02
CA ALA A 15 -1.14 -8.36 10.43
C ALA A 15 -2.23 -9.16 11.14
N GLY A 16 -3.28 -9.58 10.42
CA GLY A 16 -4.30 -10.48 10.96
C GLY A 16 -3.74 -11.85 11.35
N ASN A 17 -4.57 -12.67 12.00
CA ASN A 17 -4.17 -13.98 12.53
C ASN A 17 -3.86 -15.01 11.43
N ILE A 18 -2.64 -14.98 10.89
CA ILE A 18 -2.19 -15.80 9.76
C ILE A 18 -0.90 -16.57 10.09
N SER A 19 -0.78 -17.79 9.55
CA SER A 19 0.43 -18.62 9.68
C SER A 19 1.50 -18.35 8.60
N ALA A 20 1.11 -17.70 7.49
CA ALA A 20 2.00 -17.36 6.38
C ALA A 20 2.07 -15.83 6.26
N MET A 21 3.28 -15.26 6.17
CA MET A 21 3.44 -13.81 6.03
C MET A 21 3.01 -13.36 4.62
N MET A 22 2.01 -12.49 4.56
CA MET A 22 1.42 -11.98 3.32
C MET A 22 1.56 -10.46 3.26
N CYS A 23 1.67 -9.90 2.06
CA CYS A 23 1.75 -8.46 1.82
C CYS A 23 0.83 -8.01 0.68
N ALA A 24 0.57 -6.70 0.64
CA ALA A 24 -0.05 -6.06 -0.51
C ALA A 24 0.93 -6.04 -1.68
N GLN A 25 0.48 -6.58 -2.82
CA GLN A 25 1.27 -6.67 -4.04
C GLN A 25 0.46 -6.15 -5.23
N ALA A 26 1.04 -5.25 -6.01
CA ALA A 26 0.50 -4.92 -7.32
C ALA A 26 0.71 -6.07 -8.31
N VAL A 27 -0.32 -6.42 -9.07
CA VAL A 27 -0.24 -7.51 -10.07
C VAL A 27 0.67 -7.17 -11.26
N SER A 28 0.85 -5.88 -11.54
CA SER A 28 1.73 -5.35 -12.59
C SER A 28 2.07 -3.89 -12.32
N VAL A 29 3.13 -3.37 -12.94
CA VAL A 29 3.48 -1.95 -12.90
C VAL A 29 2.67 -1.19 -13.96
N GLY A 30 1.46 -0.76 -13.61
CA GLY A 30 0.59 0.00 -14.51
C GLY A 30 -0.63 0.59 -13.81
N SER A 31 -1.11 1.73 -14.30
CA SER A 31 -2.35 2.34 -13.79
C SER A 31 -3.54 1.39 -14.03
N GLY A 32 -4.41 1.26 -13.04
CA GLY A 32 -5.53 0.30 -13.01
C GLY A 32 -5.14 -1.12 -12.60
N ALA A 33 -3.85 -1.43 -12.40
CA ALA A 33 -3.43 -2.74 -11.93
C ALA A 33 -3.99 -3.01 -10.52
N ALA A 34 -4.59 -4.18 -10.32
CA ALA A 34 -5.09 -4.60 -9.02
C ALA A 34 -3.96 -4.71 -7.99
N VAL A 35 -4.30 -4.41 -6.73
CA VAL A 35 -3.44 -4.68 -5.57
C VAL A 35 -4.10 -5.81 -4.77
N LEU A 36 -3.38 -6.91 -4.64
CA LEU A 36 -3.88 -8.16 -4.05
C LEU A 36 -2.99 -8.62 -2.91
N LEU A 37 -3.53 -9.48 -2.05
CA LEU A 37 -2.77 -10.15 -1.01
C LEU A 37 -1.95 -11.30 -1.61
N ASN A 38 -0.64 -11.30 -1.40
CA ASN A 38 0.24 -12.37 -1.87
C ASN A 38 1.31 -12.73 -0.83
N PRO A 39 1.90 -13.95 -0.89
CA PRO A 39 3.04 -14.31 -0.07
C PRO A 39 4.21 -13.35 -0.29
N ILE A 40 4.91 -13.01 0.78
CA ILE A 40 6.13 -12.19 0.66
C ILE A 40 7.17 -12.92 -0.19
N ASP A 41 7.68 -12.24 -1.21
CA ASP A 41 8.82 -12.70 -2.00
C ASP A 41 10.12 -12.18 -1.38
N TYR A 42 10.81 -13.05 -0.64
CA TYR A 42 12.11 -12.72 -0.03
C TYR A 42 13.28 -12.77 -1.01
N SER A 43 13.05 -13.12 -2.28
CA SER A 43 14.12 -13.33 -3.25
C SER A 43 14.76 -12.04 -3.76
N GLY A 44 14.16 -10.86 -3.52
CA GLY A 44 14.68 -9.61 -4.09
C GLY A 44 14.15 -9.28 -5.48
N ASN A 45 13.43 -10.20 -6.13
CA ASN A 45 13.22 -10.17 -7.57
C ASN A 45 11.98 -9.38 -8.01
N THR A 46 11.14 -8.95 -7.07
CA THR A 46 9.96 -8.12 -7.37
C THR A 46 9.97 -6.82 -6.57
N THR A 47 9.71 -5.72 -7.27
CA THR A 47 9.42 -4.42 -6.65
C THR A 47 7.93 -4.17 -6.50
N THR A 48 7.06 -5.05 -7.01
CA THR A 48 5.60 -4.84 -6.94
C THR A 48 5.02 -5.07 -5.55
N GLN A 49 5.83 -5.53 -4.59
CA GLN A 49 5.50 -5.67 -3.17
C GLN A 49 6.03 -4.51 -2.31
N LEU A 50 6.84 -3.61 -2.89
CA LEU A 50 7.53 -2.56 -2.15
C LEU A 50 6.79 -1.23 -2.31
N TRP A 51 6.60 -0.56 -1.17
CA TRP A 51 5.83 0.66 -1.06
C TRP A 51 6.63 1.74 -0.36
N GLN A 52 6.47 3.00 -0.78
CA GLN A 52 7.03 4.18 -0.12
C GLN A 52 5.90 5.07 0.37
N PHE A 53 5.95 5.50 1.62
CA PHE A 53 4.98 6.42 2.20
C PHE A 53 5.46 7.85 1.94
N GLY A 54 4.63 8.64 1.26
CA GLY A 54 4.91 10.04 0.99
C GLY A 54 4.42 10.96 2.10
N SER A 55 5.10 12.09 2.27
CA SER A 55 4.65 13.19 3.16
C SER A 55 3.33 13.84 2.75
N ASP A 56 2.79 13.46 1.60
CA ASP A 56 1.51 13.90 1.05
C ASP A 56 0.37 12.89 1.29
N ASN A 57 0.59 11.95 2.22
CA ASN A 57 -0.32 10.86 2.58
C ASN A 57 -0.56 9.84 1.46
N ARG A 58 0.17 9.87 0.34
CA ARG A 58 0.07 8.82 -0.68
C ARG A 58 1.00 7.65 -0.35
N ILE A 59 0.56 6.45 -0.72
CA ILE A 59 1.37 5.23 -0.63
C ILE A 59 1.81 4.88 -2.05
N TYR A 60 3.07 5.09 -2.36
CA TYR A 60 3.63 4.93 -3.69
C TYR A 60 4.13 3.51 -3.92
N LEU A 61 3.92 2.98 -5.12
CA LEU A 61 4.66 1.79 -5.53
C LEU A 61 6.13 2.19 -5.74
N PHE A 62 7.06 1.44 -5.15
CA PHE A 62 8.47 1.68 -5.32
C PHE A 62 8.89 1.57 -6.79
N ASN A 63 9.56 2.59 -7.29
CA ASN A 63 10.15 2.61 -8.62
C ASN A 63 11.66 2.37 -8.52
N PRO A 64 12.18 1.19 -8.89
CA PRO A 64 13.61 0.91 -8.80
C PRO A 64 14.47 1.75 -9.75
N ASN A 65 13.88 2.31 -10.81
CA ASN A 65 14.61 3.13 -11.76
C ASN A 65 14.75 4.59 -11.30
N ASP A 66 13.86 5.04 -10.39
CA ASP A 66 13.86 6.40 -9.83
C ASP A 66 13.07 6.40 -8.51
N ALA A 67 13.77 6.12 -7.41
CA ALA A 67 13.19 5.97 -6.07
C ALA A 67 12.63 7.28 -5.49
N LEU A 68 12.99 8.44 -6.07
CA LEU A 68 12.54 9.75 -5.62
C LEU A 68 11.34 10.25 -6.43
N ASN A 69 11.07 9.66 -7.59
CA ASN A 69 9.97 10.03 -8.47
C ASN A 69 9.07 8.82 -8.80
N PRO A 70 8.33 8.28 -7.82
CA PRO A 70 7.36 7.22 -8.08
C PRO A 70 6.21 7.75 -8.95
N ILE A 71 5.82 6.94 -9.93
CA ILE A 71 4.81 7.31 -10.94
C ILE A 71 3.44 6.64 -10.71
N LEU A 72 3.33 5.81 -9.67
CA LEU A 72 2.11 5.08 -9.31
C LEU A 72 1.92 5.10 -7.79
N CYS A 73 0.67 5.28 -7.34
CA CYS A 73 0.29 5.18 -5.94
C CYS A 73 -0.96 4.32 -5.74
N LEU A 74 -1.15 3.84 -4.51
CA LEU A 74 -2.31 3.08 -4.08
C LEU A 74 -3.56 3.96 -4.11
N SER A 75 -4.61 3.43 -4.73
CA SER A 75 -5.94 4.02 -4.81
C SER A 75 -6.99 2.91 -4.78
N PHE A 76 -8.25 3.28 -5.02
CA PHE A 76 -9.33 2.33 -5.27
C PHE A 76 -10.05 2.73 -6.57
N SER A 77 -10.73 1.77 -7.19
CA SER A 77 -11.52 2.04 -8.40
C SER A 77 -13.02 2.08 -8.11
N GLY A 78 -13.74 2.94 -8.84
CA GLY A 78 -15.17 3.15 -8.66
C GLY A 78 -15.49 4.15 -7.54
N SER A 79 -16.67 3.99 -6.93
CA SER A 79 -17.12 4.83 -5.82
C SER A 79 -16.67 4.28 -4.46
N ALA A 80 -16.56 5.16 -3.46
CA ALA A 80 -16.30 4.77 -2.08
C ALA A 80 -17.46 3.92 -1.53
N GLN A 81 -17.28 2.60 -1.51
CA GLN A 81 -18.24 1.62 -1.01
C GLN A 81 -17.53 0.35 -0.57
N ASN A 82 -18.19 -0.43 0.28
CA ASN A 82 -17.73 -1.75 0.67
C ASN A 82 -17.45 -2.62 -0.57
N GLY A 83 -16.23 -3.12 -0.65
CA GLY A 83 -15.79 -4.02 -1.69
C GLY A 83 -15.15 -3.37 -2.91
N ALA A 84 -15.06 -2.03 -2.96
CA ALA A 84 -14.32 -1.31 -4.00
C ALA A 84 -12.86 -1.81 -4.03
N PRO A 85 -12.36 -2.32 -5.17
CA PRO A 85 -11.04 -2.96 -5.21
C PRO A 85 -9.93 -1.92 -5.20
N LEU A 86 -8.82 -2.27 -4.56
CA LEU A 86 -7.63 -1.44 -4.55
C LEU A 86 -6.83 -1.63 -5.84
N VAL A 87 -6.31 -0.52 -6.36
CA VAL A 87 -5.60 -0.46 -7.63
C VAL A 87 -4.42 0.51 -7.54
N LEU A 88 -3.52 0.43 -8.50
CA LEU A 88 -2.56 1.50 -8.77
C LEU A 88 -3.20 2.59 -9.62
N ALA A 89 -2.82 3.84 -9.38
CA ALA A 89 -3.18 4.98 -10.20
C ALA A 89 -1.99 5.92 -10.36
N GLN A 90 -2.00 6.75 -11.40
CA GLN A 90 -1.07 7.88 -11.46
C GLN A 90 -1.37 8.87 -10.32
N PRO A 91 -0.35 9.34 -9.59
CA PRO A 91 -0.53 10.32 -8.53
C PRO A 91 -1.18 11.60 -9.05
N ASN A 92 -2.28 12.00 -8.42
CA ASN A 92 -3.00 13.24 -8.70
C ASN A 92 -3.10 14.03 -7.40
N ALA A 93 -2.44 15.20 -7.36
CA ALA A 93 -2.38 16.08 -6.20
C ALA A 93 -3.76 16.46 -5.64
N LEU A 94 -4.79 16.52 -6.49
CA LEU A 94 -6.15 16.93 -6.13
C LEU A 94 -7.08 15.76 -5.76
N ASP A 95 -6.61 14.52 -5.90
CA ASP A 95 -7.42 13.33 -5.63
C ASP A 95 -7.18 12.83 -4.20
N GLU A 96 -8.11 13.16 -3.31
CA GLU A 96 -8.07 12.72 -1.90
C GLU A 96 -8.29 11.21 -1.76
N ASN A 97 -8.84 10.52 -2.78
CA ASN A 97 -9.02 9.06 -2.78
C ASN A 97 -7.70 8.29 -2.89
N GLN A 98 -6.60 9.01 -3.14
CA GLN A 98 -5.25 8.45 -3.16
C GLN A 98 -4.50 8.66 -1.83
N GLN A 99 -5.12 9.34 -0.87
CA GLN A 99 -4.51 9.66 0.41
C GLN A 99 -4.95 8.66 1.48
N TRP A 100 -3.98 8.24 2.29
CA TRP A 100 -4.11 7.22 3.30
C TRP A 100 -3.43 7.67 4.59
N ILE A 101 -4.08 7.40 5.72
CA ILE A 101 -3.53 7.70 7.04
C ILE A 101 -3.59 6.49 7.95
N TRP A 102 -2.52 6.29 8.71
CA TRP A 102 -2.50 5.29 9.77
C TRP A 102 -3.44 5.71 10.91
N THR A 103 -4.36 4.84 11.26
CA THR A 103 -5.23 4.96 12.44
C THR A 103 -4.91 3.84 13.42
N ASN A 104 -4.86 4.17 14.71
CA ASN A 104 -4.52 3.24 15.80
C ASN A 104 -3.26 2.38 15.56
N TYR A 105 -2.30 2.90 14.77
CA TYR A 105 -1.05 2.24 14.36
C TYR A 105 -1.17 0.93 13.57
N LEU A 106 -2.39 0.44 13.30
CA LEU A 106 -2.61 -0.86 12.66
C LEU A 106 -3.58 -0.82 11.49
N SER A 107 -4.30 0.28 11.27
CA SER A 107 -5.27 0.37 10.18
C SER A 107 -4.91 1.52 9.24
N LEU A 108 -5.17 1.36 7.95
CA LEU A 108 -4.97 2.40 6.94
C LEU A 108 -6.32 2.91 6.47
N GLU A 109 -6.68 4.11 6.91
CA GLU A 109 -7.88 4.81 6.46
C GLU A 109 -7.62 5.50 5.12
N ASN A 110 -8.57 5.39 4.19
CA ASN A 110 -8.57 6.21 2.99
C ASN A 110 -9.28 7.55 3.28
N ILE A 111 -8.57 8.66 3.14
CA ILE A 111 -9.07 9.99 3.53
C ILE A 111 -10.23 10.42 2.63
N GLY A 112 -10.06 10.36 1.30
CA GLY A 112 -11.09 10.80 0.34
C GLY A 112 -12.37 9.98 0.41
N ALA A 113 -12.25 8.65 0.53
CA ALA A 113 -13.41 7.77 0.68
C ALA A 113 -14.20 8.06 1.96
N SER A 114 -13.53 8.55 3.01
CA SER A 114 -14.11 8.76 4.34
C SER A 114 -14.83 10.10 4.52
N THR A 115 -14.78 10.98 3.51
CA THR A 115 -15.40 12.32 3.53
C THR A 115 -16.93 12.31 3.70
N SER A 116 -17.60 11.21 3.36
CA SER A 116 -19.07 11.05 3.50
C SER A 116 -19.54 10.67 4.91
N GLY A 117 -18.62 10.54 5.86
CA GLY A 117 -18.90 10.17 7.25
C GLY A 117 -18.83 8.66 7.54
N THR A 118 -18.69 7.82 6.53
CA THR A 118 -18.30 6.40 6.70
C THR A 118 -16.80 6.29 6.62
N ILE A 119 -16.14 5.79 7.65
CA ILE A 119 -14.69 5.57 7.63
C ILE A 119 -14.38 4.31 6.82
N TYR A 120 -13.60 4.44 5.75
CA TYR A 120 -13.18 3.32 4.91
C TYR A 120 -11.70 2.98 5.13
N MET A 121 -11.45 1.70 5.40
CA MET A 121 -10.13 1.15 5.66
C MET A 121 -9.65 0.26 4.51
N LEU A 122 -8.34 0.12 4.41
CA LEU A 122 -7.69 -0.94 3.66
C LEU A 122 -8.06 -2.30 4.29
N ASP A 123 -8.76 -3.13 3.55
CA ASP A 123 -9.37 -4.37 4.03
C ASP A 123 -8.91 -5.57 3.21
N ASN A 124 -8.51 -6.64 3.92
CA ASN A 124 -8.28 -7.95 3.35
C ASN A 124 -9.60 -8.72 3.29
N ASN A 125 -10.14 -8.93 2.08
CA ASN A 125 -11.49 -9.45 1.91
C ASN A 125 -11.73 -10.77 2.66
N GLY A 126 -12.65 -10.73 3.63
CA GLY A 126 -13.03 -11.88 4.45
C GLY A 126 -11.87 -12.48 5.27
N SER A 127 -10.81 -11.71 5.54
CA SER A 127 -9.57 -12.19 6.16
C SER A 127 -8.95 -13.39 5.43
N GLY A 128 -9.17 -13.48 4.11
CA GLY A 128 -8.65 -14.57 3.30
C GLY A 128 -7.12 -14.59 3.27
N THR A 129 -6.53 -15.79 3.37
CA THR A 129 -5.07 -16.00 3.39
C THR A 129 -4.54 -16.67 2.14
N ASN A 130 -5.41 -16.93 1.16
CA ASN A 130 -4.99 -17.47 -0.12
C ASN A 130 -4.28 -16.39 -0.95
N PRO A 131 -3.25 -16.76 -1.74
CA PRO A 131 -2.67 -15.86 -2.73
C PRO A 131 -3.74 -15.29 -3.66
N ASN A 132 -3.52 -14.04 -4.09
CA ASN A 132 -4.46 -13.26 -4.89
C ASN A 132 -5.77 -12.89 -4.19
N ASN A 133 -5.86 -12.99 -2.85
CA ASN A 133 -7.04 -12.50 -2.16
C ASN A 133 -7.22 -10.99 -2.41
N LYS A 134 -8.46 -10.58 -2.64
CA LYS A 134 -8.78 -9.20 -2.99
C LYS A 134 -8.51 -8.28 -1.81
N LEU A 135 -7.75 -7.21 -2.06
CA LEU A 135 -7.71 -6.06 -1.16
C LEU A 135 -8.73 -5.03 -1.63
N GLN A 136 -9.46 -4.45 -0.68
CA GLN A 136 -10.61 -3.60 -0.96
C GLN A 136 -10.71 -2.45 0.04
N LEU A 137 -11.59 -1.49 -0.25
CA LEU A 137 -12.17 -0.63 0.77
C LEU A 137 -13.26 -1.39 1.53
N TRP A 138 -13.27 -1.23 2.83
CA TRP A 138 -14.39 -1.66 3.66
C TRP A 138 -14.59 -0.70 4.83
N ALA A 139 -15.85 -0.47 5.20
CA ALA A 139 -16.19 0.33 6.37
C ALA A 139 -15.48 -0.20 7.61
N ALA A 140 -14.94 0.69 8.44
CA ALA A 140 -14.24 0.31 9.66
C ALA A 140 -15.10 -0.63 10.52
N ASN A 141 -14.59 -1.83 10.82
CA ASN A 141 -15.34 -2.87 11.52
C ASN A 141 -14.55 -3.53 12.67
N GLY A 142 -13.30 -3.12 12.90
CA GLY A 142 -12.46 -3.58 14.02
C GLY A 142 -11.97 -5.02 13.88
N THR A 143 -12.14 -5.65 12.72
CA THR A 143 -11.68 -7.03 12.50
C THR A 143 -10.21 -7.08 12.09
N ASP A 144 -9.62 -8.26 12.21
CA ASP A 144 -8.27 -8.55 11.74
C ASP A 144 -8.09 -8.30 10.23
N ALA A 145 -9.16 -8.24 9.44
CA ALA A 145 -9.11 -7.88 8.01
C ALA A 145 -8.49 -6.49 7.76
N GLN A 146 -8.54 -5.61 8.75
CA GLN A 146 -8.14 -4.19 8.63
C GLN A 146 -6.84 -3.89 9.39
N GLN A 147 -6.08 -4.94 9.74
CA GLN A 147 -4.81 -4.83 10.46
C GLN A 147 -3.61 -5.03 9.52
N TRP A 148 -2.73 -4.03 9.50
CA TRP A 148 -1.60 -3.91 8.60
C TRP A 148 -0.38 -3.38 9.34
N LEU A 149 0.79 -3.83 8.92
CA LEU A 149 2.08 -3.40 9.46
C LEU A 149 3.04 -3.12 8.32
N THR A 150 3.96 -2.17 8.53
CA THR A 150 5.09 -1.99 7.62
C THR A 150 6.25 -2.86 8.06
N GLN A 151 6.81 -3.65 7.13
CA GLN A 151 7.99 -4.46 7.38
C GLN A 151 9.13 -4.03 6.44
N LEU A 152 10.33 -3.87 7.00
CA LEU A 152 11.54 -3.70 6.21
C LEU A 152 12.02 -5.04 5.66
N LEU A 153 12.35 -5.10 4.37
CA LEU A 153 13.13 -6.20 3.82
C LEU A 153 14.61 -5.86 3.95
N LEU A 154 15.26 -6.48 4.94
CA LEU A 154 16.69 -6.36 5.15
C LEU A 154 17.39 -7.52 4.44
N GLY A 155 18.12 -7.20 3.37
CA GLY A 155 18.93 -8.15 2.59
C GLY A 155 19.90 -7.39 1.67
N ALA A 156 20.99 -8.04 1.25
CA ALA A 156 22.04 -7.39 0.45
C ALA A 156 21.54 -6.75 -0.86
N ALA A 157 20.44 -7.25 -1.44
CA ALA A 157 19.77 -6.66 -2.60
C ALA A 157 19.04 -5.33 -2.32
N TYR A 158 18.69 -5.06 -1.05
CA TYR A 158 17.94 -3.88 -0.61
C TYR A 158 18.80 -2.86 0.14
N ALA A 159 19.97 -3.26 0.64
CA ALA A 159 20.91 -2.38 1.34
C ALA A 159 21.43 -1.24 0.43
N THR A 160 21.68 -1.53 -0.85
CA THR A 160 22.10 -0.52 -1.84
C THR A 160 20.99 0.47 -2.21
N MET A 161 19.71 0.11 -1.98
CA MET A 161 18.54 0.94 -2.28
C MET A 161 18.22 1.92 -1.14
N ALA A 162 18.47 1.55 0.11
CA ALA A 162 18.35 2.43 1.26
C ALA A 162 19.38 3.58 1.23
N ASP A 163 20.58 3.32 0.71
CA ASP A 163 21.66 4.31 0.61
C ASP A 163 21.32 5.47 -0.34
N GLN A 164 20.56 5.24 -1.43
CA GLN A 164 20.13 6.31 -2.35
C GLN A 164 19.16 7.31 -1.71
N LEU A 165 18.33 6.86 -0.76
CA LEU A 165 17.36 7.69 -0.04
C LEU A 165 17.96 8.37 1.20
N ALA A 166 19.07 7.85 1.74
CA ALA A 166 19.76 8.45 2.89
C ALA A 166 20.71 9.60 2.50
N THR A 167 21.03 9.75 1.22
CA THR A 167 21.94 10.80 0.70
C THR A 167 21.27 11.93 -0.07
N ALA A 168 19.94 11.89 -0.21
CA ALA A 168 19.12 12.93 -0.86
C ALA A 168 18.59 13.94 0.17
#